data_AF-A0AAW8CFM2-F1
#
_entry.id   AF-A0AAW8CFM2-F1
#
_cell.length_a   1.000
_cell.length_b   1.000
_cell.length_c   1.000
_cell.angle_alpha   90.00
_cell.angle_beta   90.00
_cell.angle_gamma   90.00
#
_symmetry.space_group_name_H-M   'P 1'
#
loop_
_entity.id
_entity.type
_entity.pdbx_description
1 polymer ?
#
loop_
_entity_poly.entity_id
_entity_poly.type
_entity_poly.pdbx_seq_one_letter_code
_entity_poly.pdbx_strand_id
1 'polypeptide(L)'
;MKLNNKNLNQKWLDYNNARLTGNRKKASALLNSFITTLLQNDEEVIENFVHQICSIVLKNNTFLSTNSIEVASAEVRIQHPLFQKVLIPVFIKKYKENDPLYIRWIAQMEQFFYSDHKTTNYFLEAINIDSTLQDAVMFSRETNQYEETKCRYFETDYFLKKSFELKPDQEVLDLILKRMLRNIDYLTHELPYLLTDLDDFIKIINEFKYFSEQSNSKEKWKRQIEEWENIADNLKT
;
A
#
# COMPACT_ATOMS: atom_id res chain seq x y z
N MET A 1 0.71 13.33 -16.83
CA MET A 1 0.48 14.27 -15.71
C MET A 1 0.61 15.69 -16.24
N LYS A 2 -0.31 16.59 -15.91
CA LYS A 2 -0.25 18.01 -16.31
C LYS A 2 -0.51 18.85 -15.07
N LEU A 3 0.53 19.51 -14.58
CA LEU A 3 0.42 20.48 -13.48
C LEU A 3 0.09 21.85 -14.05
N ASN A 4 -0.65 22.67 -13.31
CA ASN A 4 -1.02 24.02 -13.75
C ASN A 4 0.17 25.00 -13.78
N ASN A 5 1.34 24.56 -13.28
CA ASN A 5 2.56 25.36 -13.20
C ASN A 5 3.61 24.84 -14.18
N LYS A 6 3.98 25.68 -15.16
CA LYS A 6 4.98 25.34 -16.21
C LYS A 6 6.34 24.95 -15.63
N ASN A 7 6.79 25.63 -14.57
CA ASN A 7 8.06 25.33 -13.90
C ASN A 7 8.01 23.95 -13.22
N LEU A 8 6.91 23.64 -12.53
CA LEU A 8 6.73 22.31 -11.93
C LEU A 8 6.67 21.19 -12.96
N ASN A 9 5.98 21.41 -14.08
CA ASN A 9 5.96 20.44 -15.19
C ASN A 9 7.37 20.19 -15.73
N GLN A 10 8.15 21.25 -15.97
CA GLN A 10 9.50 21.09 -16.49
C GLN A 10 10.39 20.32 -15.51
N LYS A 11 10.37 20.68 -14.22
CA LYS A 11 11.14 19.97 -13.18
C LYS A 11 10.75 18.48 -13.08
N TRP A 12 9.47 18.17 -13.19
CA TRP A 12 8.99 16.79 -13.19
C TRP A 12 9.46 16.00 -14.42
N LEU A 13 9.41 16.62 -15.61
CA LEU A 13 9.92 16.02 -16.85
C LEU A 13 11.43 15.79 -16.77
N ASP A 14 12.19 16.77 -16.31
CA ASP A 14 13.64 16.67 -16.14
C ASP A 14 14.02 15.53 -15.20
N TYR A 15 13.30 15.41 -14.06
CA TYR A 15 13.46 14.29 -13.13
C TYR A 15 13.24 12.94 -13.81
N ASN A 16 12.11 12.77 -14.52
CA ASN A 16 11.79 11.49 -15.16
C ASN A 16 12.78 11.15 -16.27
N ASN A 17 13.20 12.13 -17.08
CA ASN A 17 14.20 11.93 -18.12
C ASN A 17 15.57 11.50 -17.53
N ALA A 18 16.02 12.17 -16.46
CA ALA A 18 17.27 11.81 -15.79
C ALA A 18 17.21 10.40 -15.17
N ARG A 19 16.04 9.99 -14.66
CA ARG A 19 15.81 8.65 -14.13
C ARG A 19 15.83 7.59 -15.22
N LEU A 20 15.09 7.79 -16.32
CA LEU A 20 15.00 6.83 -17.42
C LEU A 20 16.35 6.62 -18.13
N THR A 21 17.20 7.64 -18.15
CA THR A 21 18.58 7.55 -18.67
C THR A 21 19.57 6.96 -17.66
N GLY A 22 19.12 6.56 -16.46
CA GLY A 22 19.95 5.88 -15.46
C GLY A 22 20.84 6.79 -14.60
N ASN A 23 20.76 8.12 -14.74
CA ASN A 23 21.59 9.05 -13.96
C ASN A 23 21.03 9.28 -12.55
N ARG A 24 21.30 8.34 -11.64
CA ARG A 24 20.75 8.31 -10.27
C ARG A 24 21.04 9.58 -9.45
N LYS A 25 22.28 10.09 -9.49
CA LYS A 25 22.69 11.28 -8.72
C LYS A 25 21.94 12.52 -9.20
N LYS A 26 21.86 12.71 -10.53
CA LYS A 26 21.09 13.81 -11.13
C LYS A 26 19.60 13.69 -10.85
N ALA A 27 19.03 12.49 -11.00
CA ALA A 27 17.61 12.24 -10.72
C ALA A 27 17.26 12.55 -9.26
N SER A 28 18.10 12.17 -8.30
CA SER A 28 17.89 12.47 -6.88
C SER A 28 17.89 13.98 -6.61
N ALA A 29 18.86 14.72 -7.17
CA ALA A 29 18.92 16.17 -7.03
C ALA A 29 17.69 16.87 -7.65
N LEU A 30 17.27 16.42 -8.84
CA LEU A 30 16.09 16.95 -9.54
C LEU A 30 14.80 16.64 -8.78
N LEU A 31 14.66 15.45 -8.21
CA LEU A 31 13.51 15.09 -7.39
C LEU A 31 13.39 16.00 -6.16
N ASN A 32 14.49 16.22 -5.44
CA ASN A 32 14.50 17.12 -4.29
C ASN A 32 14.16 18.56 -4.71
N SER A 33 14.71 19.04 -5.83
CA SER A 33 14.37 20.36 -6.37
C SER A 33 12.88 20.47 -6.73
N PHE A 34 12.31 19.43 -7.35
CA PHE A 34 10.89 19.35 -7.66
C PHE A 34 10.04 19.41 -6.39
N ILE A 35 10.35 18.59 -5.38
CA ILE A 35 9.61 18.56 -4.10
C ILE A 35 9.66 19.94 -3.43
N THR A 36 10.83 20.56 -3.34
CA THR A 36 10.96 21.91 -2.74
C THR A 36 10.09 22.93 -3.47
N THR A 37 10.08 22.92 -4.81
CA THR A 37 9.21 23.82 -5.58
C THR A 37 7.73 23.48 -5.41
N LEU A 38 7.36 22.20 -5.35
CA LEU A 38 5.96 21.79 -5.18
C LEU A 38 5.40 22.28 -3.84
N LEU A 39 6.17 22.12 -2.76
CA LEU A 39 5.79 22.54 -1.41
C LEU A 39 5.72 24.08 -1.22
N GLN A 40 6.14 24.86 -2.21
CA GLN A 40 5.95 26.33 -2.23
C GLN A 40 4.62 26.76 -2.85
N ASN A 41 3.84 25.83 -3.42
CA ASN A 41 2.52 26.13 -3.98
C ASN A 41 1.46 25.96 -2.89
N ASP A 42 0.23 26.40 -3.19
CA ASP A 42 -0.91 26.15 -2.34
C ASP A 42 -1.26 24.66 -2.21
N GLU A 43 -2.11 24.38 -1.23
CA GLU A 43 -2.56 23.03 -0.92
C GLU A 43 -3.31 22.36 -2.07
N GLU A 44 -4.10 23.12 -2.84
CA GLU A 44 -4.87 22.60 -3.97
C GLU A 44 -3.95 22.04 -5.07
N VAL A 45 -2.87 22.75 -5.39
CA VAL A 45 -1.86 22.30 -6.35
C VAL A 45 -1.17 21.01 -5.86
N ILE A 46 -0.86 20.92 -4.57
CA ILE A 46 -0.23 19.73 -3.97
C ILE A 46 -1.19 18.53 -4.02
N GLU A 47 -2.45 18.72 -3.60
CA GLU A 47 -3.46 17.67 -3.62
C GLU A 47 -3.75 17.18 -5.04
N ASN A 48 -3.86 18.10 -6.01
CA ASN A 48 -4.04 17.74 -7.42
C ASN A 48 -2.84 16.95 -7.96
N PHE A 49 -1.61 17.32 -7.57
CA PHE A 49 -0.43 16.51 -7.91
C PHE A 49 -0.54 15.09 -7.33
N VAL A 50 -0.86 14.96 -6.03
CA VAL A 50 -1.00 13.66 -5.37
C VAL A 50 -2.10 12.83 -6.03
N HIS A 51 -3.23 13.44 -6.36
CA HIS A 51 -4.32 12.78 -7.07
C HIS A 51 -3.85 12.24 -8.42
N GLN A 52 -3.21 13.08 -9.24
CA GLN A 52 -2.76 12.67 -10.58
C GLN A 52 -1.70 11.56 -10.51
N ILE A 53 -0.71 11.65 -9.63
CA ILE A 53 0.33 10.62 -9.54
C ILE A 53 -0.25 9.29 -9.05
N CYS A 54 -1.14 9.31 -8.05
CA CYS A 54 -1.78 8.09 -7.54
C CYS A 54 -2.71 7.48 -8.58
N SER A 55 -3.54 8.27 -9.27
CA SER A 55 -4.39 7.78 -10.36
C SER A 55 -3.62 7.15 -11.51
N ILE A 56 -2.37 7.59 -11.76
CA ILE A 56 -1.51 6.99 -12.79
C ILE A 56 -0.87 5.70 -12.25
N VAL A 57 -0.24 5.75 -11.08
CA VAL A 57 0.58 4.66 -10.55
C VAL A 57 -0.26 3.50 -10.01
N LEU A 58 -1.44 3.80 -9.47
CA LEU A 58 -2.33 2.81 -8.84
C LEU A 58 -3.53 2.42 -9.72
N LYS A 59 -3.52 2.83 -11.00
CA LYS A 59 -4.62 2.64 -11.97
C LYS A 59 -5.10 1.20 -12.08
N ASN A 60 -4.19 0.23 -11.95
CA ASN A 60 -4.47 -1.17 -12.25
C ASN A 60 -5.06 -1.95 -11.06
N ASN A 61 -5.50 -1.26 -9.99
CA ASN A 61 -6.03 -1.90 -8.78
C ASN A 61 -5.07 -2.98 -8.25
N THR A 62 -3.79 -2.64 -8.22
CA THR A 62 -2.72 -3.50 -7.70
C THR A 62 -2.06 -2.85 -6.49
N PHE A 63 -1.46 -3.68 -5.65
CA PHE A 63 -0.55 -3.23 -4.60
C PHE A 63 0.76 -2.82 -5.26
N LEU A 64 1.27 -1.65 -4.89
CA LEU A 64 2.45 -1.07 -5.51
C LEU A 64 3.70 -1.82 -5.05
N SER A 65 4.34 -2.53 -5.98
CA SER A 65 5.63 -3.19 -5.71
C SER A 65 6.81 -2.29 -6.09
N THR A 66 7.52 -1.70 -5.13
CA THR A 66 8.60 -0.72 -5.37
C THR A 66 9.87 -1.32 -5.98
N ASN A 67 10.02 -2.64 -5.98
CA ASN A 67 11.25 -3.33 -6.40
C ASN A 67 11.13 -4.07 -7.75
N SER A 68 9.96 -4.07 -8.38
CA SER A 68 9.79 -4.73 -9.68
C SER A 68 10.49 -3.96 -10.80
N ILE A 69 11.00 -4.67 -11.81
CA ILE A 69 11.59 -4.07 -13.02
C ILE A 69 10.57 -3.15 -13.71
N GLU A 70 9.30 -3.57 -13.74
CA GLU A 70 8.18 -2.81 -14.29
C GLU A 70 8.02 -1.44 -13.62
N VAL A 71 8.05 -1.38 -12.27
CA VAL A 71 7.96 -0.11 -11.54
C VAL A 71 9.25 0.70 -11.67
N ALA A 72 10.40 0.05 -11.79
CA ALA A 72 11.67 0.72 -12.00
C ALA A 72 11.73 1.46 -13.34
N SER A 73 11.18 0.85 -14.41
CA SER A 73 11.16 1.37 -15.78
C SER A 73 9.92 2.22 -16.11
N ALA A 74 8.84 2.11 -15.34
CA ALA A 74 7.60 2.89 -15.52
C ALA A 74 7.89 4.40 -15.68
N GLU A 75 7.22 5.07 -16.61
CA GLU A 75 7.42 6.51 -16.90
C GLU A 75 7.19 7.40 -15.67
N VAL A 76 6.18 7.05 -14.88
CA VAL A 76 5.79 7.71 -13.64
C VAL A 76 5.94 6.70 -12.51
N ARG A 77 6.65 7.08 -11.46
CA ARG A 77 6.76 6.26 -10.24
C ARG A 77 6.85 7.13 -9.00
N ILE A 78 6.46 6.56 -7.87
CA ILE A 78 6.63 7.17 -6.57
C ILE A 78 7.99 6.76 -6.00
N GLN A 79 8.68 7.68 -5.32
CA GLN A 79 9.94 7.44 -4.62
C GLN A 79 9.80 7.82 -3.16
N HIS A 80 10.61 7.24 -2.27
CA HIS A 80 10.55 7.51 -0.83
C HIS A 80 10.53 9.01 -0.47
N PRO A 81 11.40 9.89 -1.02
CA PRO A 81 11.34 11.32 -0.68
C PRO A 81 10.01 11.97 -1.06
N LEU A 82 9.41 11.54 -2.19
CA LEU A 82 8.12 12.05 -2.64
C LEU A 82 6.98 11.52 -1.76
N PHE A 83 7.02 10.23 -1.45
CA PHE A 83 6.06 9.58 -0.55
C PHE A 83 6.04 10.27 0.81
N GLN A 84 7.21 10.42 1.44
CA GLN A 84 7.38 11.01 2.76
C GLN A 84 6.94 12.49 2.81
N LYS A 85 7.43 13.31 1.88
CA LYS A 85 7.30 14.77 1.97
C LYS A 85 6.03 15.31 1.36
N VAL A 86 5.40 14.58 0.45
CA VAL A 86 4.27 15.08 -0.34
C VAL A 86 3.03 14.21 -0.16
N LEU A 87 3.13 12.89 -0.33
CA LEU A 87 1.95 12.02 -0.28
C LEU A 87 1.43 11.85 1.15
N ILE A 88 2.31 11.58 2.11
CA ILE A 88 1.92 11.32 3.51
C ILE A 88 1.09 12.46 4.12
N PRO A 89 1.48 13.75 4.02
CA PRO A 89 0.64 14.84 4.51
C PRO A 89 -0.77 14.86 3.90
N VAL A 90 -0.88 14.65 2.58
CA VAL A 90 -2.17 14.59 1.87
C VAL A 90 -2.97 13.36 2.31
N PHE A 91 -2.34 12.21 2.48
CA PHE A 91 -2.98 10.99 2.97
C PHE A 91 -3.53 11.12 4.38
N ILE A 92 -2.78 11.76 5.29
CA ILE A 92 -3.27 12.05 6.65
C ILE A 92 -4.54 12.90 6.59
N LYS A 93 -4.52 13.99 5.79
CA LYS A 93 -5.67 14.87 5.62
C LYS A 93 -6.87 14.11 5.04
N LYS A 94 -6.68 13.43 3.91
CA LYS A 94 -7.76 12.71 3.19
C LYS A 94 -8.32 11.53 3.99
N TYR A 95 -7.50 10.88 4.81
CA TYR A 95 -7.97 9.88 5.75
C TYR A 95 -8.89 10.49 6.82
N LYS A 96 -8.53 11.65 7.39
CA LYS A 96 -9.37 12.37 8.36
C LYS A 96 -10.67 12.89 7.75
N GLU A 97 -10.65 13.21 6.46
CA GLU A 97 -11.84 13.56 5.67
C GLU A 97 -12.69 12.34 5.28
N ASN A 98 -12.26 11.11 5.64
CA ASN A 98 -12.87 9.85 5.22
C ASN A 98 -13.05 9.75 3.69
N ASP A 99 -12.06 10.20 2.91
CA ASP A 99 -12.08 10.04 1.46
C ASP A 99 -11.78 8.57 1.08
N PRO A 100 -12.76 7.82 0.54
CA PRO A 100 -12.60 6.39 0.27
C PRO A 100 -11.51 6.12 -0.77
N LEU A 101 -11.35 6.99 -1.78
CA LEU A 101 -10.36 6.79 -2.83
C LEU A 101 -8.94 6.88 -2.26
N TYR A 102 -8.68 7.85 -1.40
CA TYR A 102 -7.36 8.02 -0.80
C TYR A 102 -7.07 6.95 0.26
N ILE A 103 -8.09 6.51 1.02
CA ILE A 103 -7.97 5.38 1.95
C ILE A 103 -7.59 4.09 1.20
N ARG A 104 -8.23 3.84 0.04
CA ARG A 104 -7.82 2.75 -0.87
C ARG A 104 -6.36 2.90 -1.32
N TRP A 105 -5.95 4.09 -1.75
CA TRP A 105 -4.58 4.34 -2.18
C TRP A 105 -3.55 4.14 -1.08
N ILE A 106 -3.87 4.54 0.17
CA ILE A 106 -3.04 4.26 1.34
C ILE A 106 -2.79 2.76 1.45
N ALA A 107 -3.84 1.93 1.35
CA ALA A 107 -3.70 0.47 1.40
C ALA A 107 -2.83 -0.09 0.26
N GLN A 108 -3.01 0.41 -0.96
CA GLN A 108 -2.23 -0.04 -2.11
C GLN A 108 -0.74 0.33 -2.02
N MET A 109 -0.35 1.27 -1.15
CA MET A 109 1.04 1.67 -0.92
C MET A 109 1.74 0.87 0.20
N GLU A 110 1.23 -0.32 0.56
CA GLU A 110 1.75 -1.16 1.65
C GLU A 110 3.29 -1.26 1.69
N GLN A 111 3.96 -1.42 0.54
CA GLN A 111 5.41 -1.60 0.52
C GLN A 111 6.18 -0.34 0.98
N PHE A 112 5.64 0.86 0.76
CA PHE A 112 6.27 2.09 1.27
C PHE A 112 6.22 2.15 2.79
N PHE A 113 5.12 1.67 3.39
CA PHE A 113 4.97 1.62 4.84
C PHE A 113 5.86 0.53 5.47
N TYR A 114 6.02 -0.62 4.81
CA TYR A 114 6.91 -1.68 5.33
C TYR A 114 8.41 -1.36 5.23
N SER A 115 8.82 -0.54 4.27
CA SER A 115 10.23 -0.21 4.05
C SER A 115 10.72 1.02 4.81
N ASP A 116 9.83 1.75 5.49
CA ASP A 116 10.15 2.97 6.21
C ASP A 116 9.31 3.11 7.50
N HIS A 117 9.75 2.41 8.54
CA HIS A 117 9.07 2.37 9.85
C HIS A 117 8.87 3.76 10.47
N LYS A 118 9.80 4.69 10.28
CA LYS A 118 9.70 6.05 10.84
C LYS A 118 8.53 6.81 10.23
N THR A 119 8.40 6.73 8.90
CA THR A 119 7.27 7.33 8.18
C THR A 119 5.96 6.65 8.53
N THR A 120 5.95 5.32 8.69
CA THR A 120 4.77 4.57 9.10
C THR A 120 4.28 4.94 10.50
N ASN A 121 5.19 4.99 11.48
CA ASN A 121 4.85 5.42 12.84
C ASN A 121 4.25 6.83 12.83
N TYR A 122 4.91 7.78 12.16
CA TYR A 122 4.41 9.15 12.01
C TYR A 122 3.01 9.19 11.39
N PHE A 123 2.79 8.42 10.32
CA PHE A 123 1.49 8.35 9.66
C PHE A 123 0.40 7.82 10.58
N LEU A 124 0.63 6.66 11.22
CA LEU A 124 -0.35 5.99 12.09
C LEU A 124 -0.69 6.83 13.33
N GLU A 125 0.31 7.46 13.94
CA GLU A 125 0.10 8.42 15.04
C GLU A 125 -0.73 9.62 14.58
N ALA A 126 -0.42 10.19 13.41
CA ALA A 126 -1.12 11.37 12.91
C ALA A 126 -2.61 11.11 12.60
N ILE A 127 -2.99 9.86 12.33
CA ILE A 127 -4.39 9.45 12.08
C ILE A 127 -5.06 8.78 13.29
N ASN A 128 -4.41 8.79 14.46
CA ASN A 128 -4.92 8.21 15.71
C ASN A 128 -5.32 6.73 15.61
N ILE A 129 -4.60 5.94 14.80
CA ILE A 129 -4.74 4.49 14.85
C ILE A 129 -3.83 3.99 15.95
N ASP A 130 -4.43 3.54 17.05
CA ASP A 130 -3.70 2.97 18.18
C ASP A 130 -3.30 1.52 17.88
N SER A 131 -2.38 1.34 16.93
CA SER A 131 -1.76 0.04 16.70
C SER A 131 -0.71 -0.19 17.78
N THR A 132 -0.84 -1.24 18.59
CA THR A 132 0.18 -1.61 19.59
C THR A 132 1.57 -1.62 18.96
N LEU A 133 2.55 -0.99 19.63
CA LEU A 133 3.94 -1.12 19.25
C LEU A 133 4.34 -2.59 19.34
N GLN A 134 4.90 -3.13 18.26
CA GLN A 134 5.44 -4.47 18.20
C GLN A 134 6.96 -4.39 18.13
N ASP A 135 7.63 -5.33 18.80
CA ASP A 135 9.07 -5.48 18.69
C ASP A 135 9.37 -6.12 17.32
N ALA A 136 10.24 -5.48 16.56
CA ALA A 136 10.74 -5.97 15.28
C ALA A 136 12.26 -5.96 15.27
N VAL A 137 12.85 -7.01 14.72
CA VAL A 137 14.30 -7.10 14.53
C VAL A 137 14.65 -6.54 13.16
N MET A 138 15.41 -5.45 13.14
CA MET A 138 15.77 -4.76 11.90
C MET A 138 17.28 -4.58 11.78
N PHE A 139 17.80 -4.69 10.56
CA PHE A 139 19.22 -4.44 10.30
C PHE A 139 19.50 -2.93 10.30
N SER A 140 20.29 -2.46 11.26
CA SER A 140 20.79 -1.09 11.35
C SER A 140 22.03 -0.92 10.49
N ARG A 141 21.99 0.03 9.55
CA ARG A 141 23.15 0.37 8.71
C ARG A 141 24.21 1.17 9.46
N GLU A 142 23.83 1.84 10.55
CA GLU A 142 24.74 2.67 11.34
C GLU A 142 25.63 1.80 12.24
N THR A 143 25.05 0.75 12.84
CA THR A 143 25.77 -0.17 13.73
C THR A 143 26.18 -1.47 13.04
N ASN A 144 25.68 -1.73 11.83
CA ASN A 144 25.93 -2.95 11.04
C ASN A 144 25.50 -4.23 11.78
N GLN A 145 24.41 -4.15 12.55
CA GLN A 145 23.86 -5.24 13.36
C GLN A 145 22.33 -5.28 13.27
N TYR A 146 21.73 -6.39 13.70
CA TYR A 146 20.29 -6.47 13.92
C TYR A 146 19.95 -5.86 15.28
N GLU A 147 19.00 -4.94 15.31
CA GLU A 147 18.55 -4.23 16.50
C GLU A 147 17.04 -4.45 16.67
N GLU A 148 16.60 -4.60 17.91
CA GLU A 148 15.19 -4.56 18.26
C GLU A 148 14.69 -3.11 18.20
N THR A 149 13.65 -2.88 17.41
CA THR A 149 12.99 -1.58 17.29
C THR A 149 11.50 -1.75 17.55
N LYS A 150 10.89 -0.75 18.16
CA LYS A 150 9.45 -0.68 18.34
C LYS A 150 8.82 -0.05 17.11
N CYS A 151 8.07 -0.84 16.35
CA CYS A 151 7.35 -0.37 15.18
C CYS A 151 5.85 -0.60 15.30
N ARG A 152 5.08 0.32 14.70
CA ARG A 152 3.66 0.11 14.46
C ARG A 152 3.46 -0.67 13.17
N TYR A 153 2.64 -1.70 13.23
CA TYR A 153 2.30 -2.51 12.06
C TYR A 153 1.29 -1.76 11.17
N PHE A 154 1.56 -1.71 9.87
CA PHE A 154 0.64 -1.13 8.90
C PHE A 154 -0.37 -2.19 8.44
N GLU A 155 -1.61 -2.07 8.88
CA GLU A 155 -2.68 -3.02 8.56
C GLU A 155 -3.35 -2.69 7.22
N THR A 156 -2.82 -3.21 6.10
CA THR A 156 -3.40 -3.03 4.76
C THR A 156 -4.91 -3.36 4.73
N ASP A 157 -5.31 -4.44 5.39
CA ASP A 157 -6.70 -4.92 5.39
C ASP A 157 -7.66 -3.93 6.06
N TYR A 158 -7.22 -3.28 7.14
CA TYR A 158 -8.00 -2.24 7.82
C TYR A 158 -8.37 -1.11 6.85
N PHE A 159 -7.40 -0.59 6.09
CA PHE A 159 -7.64 0.51 5.16
C PHE A 159 -8.54 0.08 3.99
N LEU A 160 -8.36 -1.12 3.43
CA LEU A 160 -9.25 -1.60 2.36
C LEU A 160 -10.70 -1.76 2.84
N LYS A 161 -10.91 -2.39 4.00
CA LYS A 161 -12.24 -2.59 4.59
C LYS A 161 -12.90 -1.23 4.89
N LYS A 162 -12.17 -0.30 5.51
CA LYS A 162 -12.67 1.07 5.75
C LYS A 162 -13.04 1.78 4.45
N SER A 163 -12.22 1.68 3.40
CA SER A 163 -12.54 2.25 2.09
C SER A 163 -13.84 1.68 1.53
N PHE A 164 -14.01 0.36 1.63
CA PHE A 164 -15.20 -0.34 1.13
C PHE A 164 -16.45 0.03 1.91
N GLU A 165 -16.36 0.14 3.24
CA GLU A 165 -17.46 0.58 4.11
C GLU A 165 -17.92 2.01 3.78
N LEU A 166 -16.98 2.92 3.51
CA LEU A 166 -17.27 4.30 3.14
C LEU A 166 -17.90 4.40 1.74
N LYS A 167 -17.42 3.59 0.80
CA LYS A 167 -17.95 3.52 -0.56
C LYS A 167 -17.75 2.12 -1.14
N PRO A 168 -18.80 1.29 -1.14
CA PRO A 168 -18.73 -0.04 -1.75
C PRO A 168 -18.41 0.07 -3.24
N ASP A 169 -17.28 -0.51 -3.61
CA ASP A 169 -16.72 -0.42 -4.96
C ASP A 169 -16.08 -1.76 -5.32
N GLN A 170 -16.33 -2.24 -6.54
CA GLN A 170 -15.84 -3.56 -6.96
C GLN A 170 -14.31 -3.59 -7.07
N GLU A 171 -13.65 -2.47 -7.38
CA GLU A 171 -12.19 -2.42 -7.43
C GLU A 171 -11.58 -2.59 -6.02
N VAL A 172 -12.21 -2.00 -5.01
CA VAL A 172 -11.80 -2.19 -3.60
C VAL A 172 -12.05 -3.63 -3.16
N LEU A 173 -13.20 -4.20 -3.54
CA LEU A 173 -13.55 -5.58 -3.20
C LEU A 173 -12.56 -6.58 -3.82
N ASP A 174 -12.19 -6.37 -5.08
CA ASP A 174 -11.19 -7.18 -5.77
C ASP A 174 -9.81 -7.10 -5.08
N LEU A 175 -9.43 -5.93 -4.57
CA LEU A 175 -8.21 -5.76 -3.76
C LEU A 175 -8.28 -6.54 -2.44
N ILE A 176 -9.42 -6.51 -1.74
CA ILE A 176 -9.65 -7.27 -0.49
C ILE A 176 -9.51 -8.76 -0.77
N LEU A 177 -10.25 -9.29 -1.76
CA LEU A 177 -10.22 -10.71 -2.13
C LEU A 177 -8.82 -11.14 -2.57
N LYS A 178 -8.11 -10.33 -3.36
CA LYS A 178 -6.73 -10.62 -3.79
C LYS A 178 -5.75 -10.65 -2.63
N ARG A 179 -5.95 -9.83 -1.60
CA ARG A 179 -5.11 -9.83 -0.39
C ARG A 179 -5.39 -11.06 0.47
N MET A 180 -6.66 -11.38 0.71
CA MET A 180 -7.07 -12.57 1.44
C MET A 180 -6.62 -13.86 0.76
N LEU A 181 -6.69 -13.94 -0.58
CA LEU A 181 -6.21 -15.09 -1.34
C LEU A 181 -4.73 -15.37 -1.06
N ARG A 182 -3.87 -14.33 -1.02
CA ARG A 182 -2.45 -14.50 -0.69
C ARG A 182 -2.24 -15.07 0.72
N ASN A 183 -3.06 -14.64 1.67
CA ASN A 183 -2.99 -15.14 3.05
C ASN A 183 -3.49 -16.60 3.12
N ILE A 184 -4.60 -16.94 2.45
CA ILE A 184 -5.11 -18.30 2.37
C ILE A 184 -4.10 -19.24 1.69
N ASP A 185 -3.49 -18.79 0.59
CA ASP A 185 -2.42 -19.52 -0.09
C ASP A 185 -1.26 -19.79 0.88
N TYR A 186 -0.76 -18.78 1.58
CA TYR A 186 0.29 -18.94 2.58
C TYR A 186 -0.10 -19.97 3.66
N LEU A 187 -1.26 -19.79 4.29
CA LEU A 187 -1.74 -20.68 5.35
C LEU A 187 -1.91 -22.12 4.86
N THR A 188 -2.42 -22.33 3.65
CA THR A 188 -2.58 -23.67 3.05
C THR A 188 -1.23 -24.38 2.90
N HIS A 189 -0.14 -23.63 2.62
CA HIS A 189 1.21 -24.20 2.52
C HIS A 189 1.87 -24.45 3.88
N GLU A 190 1.56 -23.64 4.89
CA GLU A 190 2.17 -23.71 6.23
C GLU A 190 1.42 -24.65 7.19
N LEU A 191 0.11 -24.86 7.01
CA LEU A 191 -0.75 -25.72 7.82
C LEU A 191 -0.22 -27.15 7.99
N PRO A 192 0.27 -27.83 6.94
CA PRO A 192 0.84 -29.18 7.08
C PRO A 192 2.04 -29.25 8.04
N TYR A 193 2.68 -28.11 8.31
CA TYR A 193 3.85 -28.01 9.18
C TYR A 193 3.50 -27.50 10.59
N LEU A 194 2.21 -27.29 10.90
CA LEU A 194 1.72 -26.71 12.16
C LEU A 194 2.37 -25.36 12.50
N LEU A 195 2.80 -24.62 11.48
CA LEU A 195 3.40 -23.29 11.63
C LEU A 195 2.35 -22.18 11.74
N THR A 196 1.06 -22.54 11.70
CA THR A 196 -0.08 -21.64 11.86
C THR A 196 -1.25 -22.33 12.56
N ASP A 197 -2.13 -21.54 13.16
CA ASP A 197 -3.36 -22.01 13.80
C ASP A 197 -4.46 -22.32 12.76
N LEU A 198 -5.19 -23.41 12.98
CA LEU A 198 -6.36 -23.80 12.21
C LEU A 198 -7.50 -22.79 12.36
N ASP A 199 -7.64 -22.18 13.54
CA ASP A 199 -8.67 -21.17 13.80
C ASP A 199 -8.45 -19.91 12.95
N ASP A 200 -7.20 -19.50 12.74
CA ASP A 200 -6.85 -18.39 11.85
C ASP A 200 -7.19 -18.70 10.39
N PHE A 201 -6.96 -19.94 9.95
CA PHE A 201 -7.34 -20.40 8.61
C PHE A 201 -8.86 -20.39 8.40
N ILE A 202 -9.62 -20.91 9.37
CA ILE A 202 -11.09 -20.90 9.31
C ILE A 202 -11.63 -19.47 9.30
N LYS A 203 -11.07 -18.60 10.14
CA LYS A 203 -11.47 -17.18 10.22
C LYS A 203 -11.30 -16.49 8.87
N ILE A 204 -10.16 -16.68 8.20
CA ILE A 204 -9.92 -16.01 6.93
C ILE A 204 -10.79 -16.56 5.79
N ILE A 205 -11.10 -17.86 5.77
CA ILE A 205 -12.03 -18.45 4.79
C ILE A 205 -13.43 -17.85 4.97
N ASN A 206 -13.92 -17.77 6.20
CA ASN A 206 -15.23 -17.18 6.51
C ASN A 206 -15.30 -15.71 6.07
N GLU A 207 -14.22 -14.96 6.31
CA GLU A 207 -14.15 -13.57 5.88
C GLU A 207 -14.09 -13.45 4.35
N PHE A 208 -13.32 -14.30 3.68
CA PHE A 208 -13.27 -14.36 2.22
C PHE A 208 -14.65 -14.66 1.63
N LYS A 209 -15.38 -15.61 2.21
CA LYS A 209 -16.75 -15.98 1.82
C LYS A 209 -17.72 -14.80 1.94
N TYR A 210 -17.62 -14.03 3.03
CA TYR A 210 -18.43 -12.83 3.22
C TYR A 210 -18.19 -11.78 2.11
N PHE A 211 -16.94 -11.52 1.76
CA PHE A 211 -16.62 -10.57 0.70
C PHE A 211 -16.90 -11.12 -0.71
N SER A 212 -16.71 -12.42 -0.93
CA SER A 212 -16.89 -13.03 -2.25
C SER A 212 -18.36 -13.00 -2.68
N GLU A 213 -19.32 -13.15 -1.75
CA GLU A 213 -20.76 -13.04 -2.03
C GLU A 213 -21.18 -11.64 -2.52
N GLN A 214 -20.41 -10.61 -2.19
CA GLN A 214 -20.63 -9.23 -2.63
C GLN A 214 -19.96 -8.93 -3.98
N SER A 215 -19.16 -9.87 -4.51
CA SER A 215 -18.44 -9.71 -5.78
C SER A 215 -19.34 -10.03 -6.96
N ASN A 216 -19.16 -9.26 -8.04
CA ASN A 216 -19.74 -9.60 -9.34
C ASN A 216 -19.24 -10.96 -9.87
N SER A 217 -18.13 -11.48 -9.35
CA SER A 217 -17.54 -12.76 -9.72
C SER A 217 -17.78 -13.87 -8.69
N LYS A 218 -18.78 -13.74 -7.80
CA LYS A 218 -19.02 -14.71 -6.70
C LYS A 218 -19.05 -16.18 -7.12
N GLU A 219 -19.63 -16.47 -8.29
CA GLU A 219 -19.75 -17.84 -8.81
C GLU A 219 -18.38 -18.50 -9.08
N LYS A 220 -17.34 -17.70 -9.39
CA LYS A 220 -15.98 -18.19 -9.58
C LYS A 220 -15.41 -18.81 -8.31
N TRP A 221 -15.83 -18.34 -7.13
CA TRP A 221 -15.19 -18.66 -5.87
C TRP A 221 -15.79 -19.86 -5.14
N LYS A 222 -17.02 -20.28 -5.49
CA LYS A 222 -17.74 -21.35 -4.78
C LYS A 222 -16.92 -22.62 -4.60
N ARG A 223 -16.41 -23.16 -5.71
CA ARG A 223 -15.62 -24.40 -5.69
C ARG A 223 -14.34 -24.27 -4.84
N GLN A 224 -13.66 -23.13 -4.94
CA GLN A 224 -12.42 -22.91 -4.21
C GLN A 224 -12.67 -22.80 -2.69
N ILE A 225 -13.76 -22.15 -2.30
CA ILE A 225 -14.18 -22.04 -0.90
C ILE A 225 -14.51 -23.42 -0.33
N GLU A 226 -15.26 -24.24 -1.07
CA GLU A 226 -15.57 -25.63 -0.67
C GLU A 226 -14.29 -26.47 -0.51
N GLU A 227 -13.30 -26.31 -1.40
CA GLU A 227 -12.00 -26.98 -1.27
C GLU A 227 -11.28 -26.58 0.04
N TRP A 228 -11.27 -25.29 0.39
CA TRP A 228 -10.63 -24.82 1.63
C TRP A 228 -11.40 -25.25 2.90
N GLU A 229 -12.73 -25.22 2.87
CA GLU A 229 -13.58 -25.71 3.96
C GLU A 229 -13.31 -27.20 4.23
N ASN A 230 -13.19 -28.02 3.17
CA ASN A 230 -12.83 -29.44 3.30
C ASN A 230 -11.43 -29.66 3.90
N ILE A 231 -10.43 -28.84 3.52
CA ILE A 231 -9.09 -28.90 4.14
C ILE A 231 -9.19 -28.62 5.63
N ALA A 232 -9.90 -27.56 6.01
CA ALA A 232 -10.06 -27.18 7.41
C ALA A 232 -10.76 -28.29 8.23
N ASP A 233 -11.80 -28.92 7.68
CA ASP A 233 -12.52 -29.99 8.36
C ASP A 233 -11.68 -31.27 8.54
N ASN A 234 -10.87 -31.64 7.54
CA ASN A 234 -9.95 -32.78 7.65
C ASN A 234 -8.83 -32.57 8.68
N LEU A 235 -8.49 -31.33 9.00
CA LEU A 235 -7.46 -31.00 10.00
C LEU A 235 -8.04 -30.90 11.44
N LYS A 236 -9.37 -30.86 11.59
CA LYS A 236 -10.04 -30.92 12.91
C LYS A 236 -10.09 -32.33 13.49
N THR A 237 -10.04 -33.35 12.63
CA THR A 237 -10.14 -34.79 12.98
C THR A 237 -8.80 -35.40 13.31
#